data_AF-A0A3D8ICN1-F1
#
_entry.id   AF-A0A3D8ICN1-F1
#
_cell.length_a   1.000
_cell.length_b   1.000
_cell.length_c   1.000
_cell.angle_alpha   90.00
_cell.angle_beta   90.00
_cell.angle_gamma   90.00
#
_symmetry.space_group_name_H-M   'P 1'
#
loop_
_entity.id
_entity.type
_entity.pdbx_description
1 polymer ?
#
loop_
_entity_poly.entity_id
_entity_poly.type
_entity_poly.pdbx_seq_one_letter_code
_entity_poly.pdbx_strand_id
1 'polypeptide(L)'
;MFKTINAKNNIIYHFKPLESILQNSKIHFVGSGNILFLSAKSCLKNTNINFGGKNALVFIGDSTMTADSIDVQHESVCFIGSNNYFNPASRRGFAATERKNIIVGSNSLISYSIWFRTADPHLIYDKDSNLRLNPSKSIYLGDHIWVGQEVGFLKGCFIASGSV
;
A
#
# COMPACT_ATOMS: atom_id res chain seq x y z
N MET A 1 -11.75 -16.74 11.43
CA MET A 1 -11.64 -15.67 10.43
C MET A 1 -12.99 -14.99 10.32
N PHE A 2 -13.03 -13.69 10.49
CA PHE A 2 -14.21 -12.84 10.35
C PHE A 2 -14.25 -12.19 8.96
N LYS A 3 -15.45 -11.77 8.56
CA LYS A 3 -15.71 -11.08 7.30
C LYS A 3 -16.69 -9.94 7.55
N THR A 4 -16.29 -8.72 7.18
CA THR A 4 -17.15 -7.54 7.21
C THR A 4 -17.40 -7.08 5.77
N ILE A 5 -18.66 -6.79 5.41
CA ILE A 5 -19.05 -6.40 4.05
C ILE A 5 -19.91 -5.14 4.14
N ASN A 6 -19.71 -4.18 3.24
CA ASN A 6 -20.59 -3.00 3.12
C ASN A 6 -21.52 -3.09 1.90
N ALA A 7 -22.47 -2.14 1.78
CA ALA A 7 -23.46 -2.11 0.70
C ALA A 7 -22.87 -2.01 -0.73
N LYS A 8 -21.60 -1.59 -0.86
CA LYS A 8 -20.87 -1.52 -2.13
C LYS A 8 -20.01 -2.76 -2.39
N ASN A 9 -20.28 -3.87 -1.69
CA ASN A 9 -19.52 -5.12 -1.75
C ASN A 9 -18.02 -4.97 -1.45
N ASN A 10 -17.63 -3.96 -0.68
CA ASN A 10 -16.27 -3.92 -0.16
C ASN A 10 -16.17 -4.86 1.04
N ILE A 11 -15.07 -5.59 1.13
CA ILE A 11 -14.88 -6.67 2.09
C ILE A 11 -13.65 -6.38 2.94
N ILE A 12 -13.77 -6.58 4.25
CA ILE A 12 -12.63 -6.67 5.17
C ILE A 12 -12.58 -8.10 5.70
N TYR A 13 -11.48 -8.80 5.43
CA TYR A 13 -11.13 -10.07 6.08
C TYR A 13 -10.21 -9.77 7.26
N HIS A 14 -10.54 -10.32 8.43
CA HIS A 14 -9.77 -10.10 9.66
C HIS A 14 -9.90 -11.29 10.61
N PHE A 15 -9.02 -11.38 11.61
CA PHE A 15 -8.97 -12.53 12.53
C PHE A 15 -9.23 -12.16 13.99
N LYS A 16 -9.44 -10.88 14.27
CA LYS A 16 -9.76 -10.31 15.59
C LYS A 16 -10.72 -9.13 15.40
N PRO A 17 -11.50 -8.73 16.41
CA PRO A 17 -12.38 -7.58 16.29
C PRO A 17 -11.64 -6.34 15.77
N LEU A 18 -12.26 -5.58 14.85
CA LEU A 18 -11.59 -4.49 14.13
C LEU A 18 -11.07 -3.40 15.09
N GLU A 19 -11.79 -3.14 16.17
CA GLU A 19 -11.38 -2.22 17.25
C GLU A 19 -10.06 -2.62 17.93
N SER A 20 -9.70 -3.91 17.93
CA SER A 20 -8.41 -4.38 18.45
C SER A 20 -7.27 -4.24 17.44
N ILE A 21 -7.59 -4.21 16.15
CA ILE A 21 -6.62 -4.09 15.05
C ILE A 21 -6.35 -2.62 14.72
N LEU A 22 -7.39 -1.78 14.77
CA LEU A 22 -7.37 -0.38 14.37
C LEU A 22 -7.19 0.54 15.59
N GLN A 23 -5.97 1.04 15.79
CA GLN A 23 -5.65 2.00 16.85
C GLN A 23 -5.50 3.39 16.23
N ASN A 24 -6.49 4.27 16.44
CA ASN A 24 -6.56 5.58 15.79
C ASN A 24 -6.37 5.50 14.26
N SER A 25 -6.93 4.46 13.65
CA SER A 25 -6.77 4.16 12.22
C SER A 25 -8.13 4.16 11.53
N LYS A 26 -8.15 4.53 10.26
CA LYS A 26 -9.39 4.66 9.48
C LYS A 26 -9.31 3.90 8.18
N ILE A 27 -10.37 3.18 7.85
CA ILE A 27 -10.56 2.53 6.55
C ILE A 27 -11.69 3.26 5.84
N HIS A 28 -11.41 3.82 4.67
CA HIS A 28 -12.37 4.57 3.88
C HIS A 28 -12.58 3.92 2.52
N PHE A 29 -13.81 3.48 2.24
CA PHE A 29 -14.21 2.93 0.95
C PHE A 29 -15.05 3.95 0.17
N VAL A 30 -14.45 4.60 -0.84
CA VAL A 30 -15.19 5.44 -1.79
C VAL A 30 -15.84 4.57 -2.86
N GLY A 31 -15.07 3.65 -3.44
CA GLY A 31 -15.53 2.77 -4.50
C GLY A 31 -16.15 1.46 -4.02
N SER A 32 -16.09 0.42 -4.85
CA SER A 32 -16.87 -0.81 -4.71
C SER A 32 -16.07 -2.06 -5.05
N GLY A 33 -16.43 -3.19 -4.44
CA GLY A 33 -15.79 -4.49 -4.71
C GLY A 33 -14.33 -4.58 -4.25
N ASN A 34 -13.88 -3.68 -3.37
CA ASN A 34 -12.51 -3.69 -2.87
C ASN A 34 -12.35 -4.67 -1.71
N ILE A 35 -11.12 -5.12 -1.50
CA ILE A 35 -10.78 -6.05 -0.43
C ILE A 35 -9.67 -5.45 0.44
N LEU A 36 -9.90 -5.45 1.74
CA LEU A 36 -8.86 -5.30 2.75
C LEU A 36 -8.66 -6.65 3.44
N PHE A 37 -7.44 -7.17 3.43
CA PHE A 37 -7.07 -8.38 4.15
C PHE A 37 -6.09 -8.03 5.27
N LEU A 38 -6.47 -8.38 6.50
CA LEU A 38 -5.71 -8.14 7.72
C LEU A 38 -5.36 -9.48 8.36
N SER A 39 -4.06 -9.83 8.35
CA SER A 39 -3.58 -11.10 8.91
C SER A 39 -3.75 -11.17 10.44
N ALA A 40 -3.56 -12.36 11.02
CA ALA A 40 -3.88 -12.65 12.42
C ALA A 40 -3.19 -11.76 13.45
N LYS A 41 -1.98 -11.32 13.16
CA LYS A 41 -1.19 -10.43 14.02
C LYS A 41 -1.02 -9.03 13.44
N SER A 42 -1.73 -8.71 12.36
CA SER A 42 -1.72 -7.35 11.80
C SER A 42 -2.27 -6.33 12.81
N CYS A 43 -1.67 -5.15 12.84
CA CYS A 43 -2.13 -4.03 13.63
C CYS A 43 -1.89 -2.73 12.85
N LEU A 44 -2.86 -1.82 12.88
CA LEU A 44 -2.78 -0.52 12.23
C LEU A 44 -2.82 0.57 13.31
N LYS A 45 -1.76 1.35 13.43
CA LYS A 45 -1.65 2.45 14.38
C LYS A 45 -1.56 3.77 13.62
N ASN A 46 -2.41 4.75 13.91
CA ASN A 46 -2.40 6.05 13.23
C ASN A 46 -2.39 5.95 11.69
N THR A 47 -3.01 4.91 11.14
CA THR A 47 -2.89 4.54 9.73
C THR A 47 -4.22 4.75 9.01
N ASN A 48 -4.16 5.35 7.82
CA ASN A 48 -5.34 5.55 6.98
C ASN A 48 -5.22 4.70 5.72
N ILE A 49 -6.29 4.00 5.36
CA ILE A 49 -6.38 3.23 4.12
C ILE A 49 -7.59 3.73 3.34
N ASN A 50 -7.35 4.28 2.16
CA ASN A 50 -8.35 4.81 1.25
C ASN A 50 -8.44 3.94 0.00
N PHE A 51 -9.64 3.41 -0.24
CA PHE A 51 -9.99 2.73 -1.46
C PHE A 51 -10.79 3.68 -2.35
N GLY A 52 -10.10 4.34 -3.28
CA GLY A 52 -10.70 5.30 -4.20
C GLY A 52 -11.44 4.64 -5.37
N GLY A 53 -10.94 3.47 -5.81
CA GLY A 53 -11.39 2.79 -7.02
C GLY A 53 -12.26 1.55 -6.78
N LYS A 54 -12.30 0.70 -7.81
CA LYS A 54 -13.04 -0.58 -7.80
C LYS A 54 -12.07 -1.75 -7.87
N ASN A 55 -12.44 -2.87 -7.25
CA ASN A 55 -11.71 -4.14 -7.33
C ASN A 55 -10.22 -4.04 -6.93
N ALA A 56 -9.89 -3.15 -6.00
CA ALA A 56 -8.55 -3.01 -5.46
C ALA A 56 -8.35 -3.93 -4.24
N LEU A 57 -7.10 -4.25 -3.95
CA LEU A 57 -6.73 -5.08 -2.79
C LEU A 57 -5.66 -4.37 -1.96
N VAL A 58 -5.89 -4.29 -0.66
CA VAL A 58 -4.82 -4.05 0.32
C VAL A 58 -4.65 -5.31 1.16
N PHE A 59 -3.45 -5.86 1.18
CA PHE A 59 -3.08 -7.02 1.99
C PHE A 59 -2.03 -6.61 3.01
N ILE A 60 -2.32 -6.80 4.29
CA ILE A 60 -1.38 -6.57 5.39
C ILE A 60 -1.08 -7.90 6.08
N GLY A 61 0.18 -8.32 5.98
CA GLY A 61 0.74 -9.47 6.68
C GLY A 61 0.75 -9.32 8.20
N ASP A 62 1.43 -10.21 8.90
CA ASP A 62 1.64 -10.15 10.34
C ASP A 62 2.67 -9.05 10.68
N SER A 63 2.28 -7.80 10.47
CA SER A 63 3.07 -6.59 10.65
C SER A 63 2.26 -5.51 11.37
N THR A 64 2.93 -4.64 12.13
CA THR A 64 2.31 -3.44 12.69
C THR A 64 2.68 -2.23 11.84
N MET A 65 1.72 -1.70 11.09
CA MET A 65 1.88 -0.41 10.39
C MET A 65 1.62 0.74 11.36
N THR A 66 2.42 1.80 11.30
CA THR A 66 2.35 2.91 12.26
C THR A 66 2.58 4.26 11.59
N ALA A 67 1.55 5.11 11.48
CA ALA A 67 1.59 6.40 10.76
C ALA A 67 1.63 6.28 9.23
N ASP A 68 0.99 5.25 8.66
CA ASP A 68 0.97 5.02 7.22
C ASP A 68 -0.28 5.60 6.54
N SER A 69 -0.15 6.00 5.27
CA SER A 69 -1.27 6.34 4.40
C SER A 69 -1.21 5.47 3.16
N ILE A 70 -2.25 4.68 2.92
CA ILE A 70 -2.37 3.83 1.75
C ILE A 70 -3.55 4.32 0.90
N ASP A 71 -3.26 4.79 -0.30
CA ASP A 71 -4.24 5.18 -1.31
C ASP A 71 -4.17 4.18 -2.47
N VAL A 72 -5.22 3.39 -2.65
CA VAL A 72 -5.36 2.42 -3.75
C VAL A 72 -6.53 2.77 -4.67
N GLN A 73 -6.25 2.75 -5.98
CA GLN A 73 -7.24 3.02 -7.03
C GLN A 73 -7.62 1.74 -7.76
N HIS A 74 -8.32 1.87 -8.88
CA HIS A 74 -8.90 0.75 -9.65
C HIS A 74 -7.90 -0.39 -9.89
N GLU A 75 -8.35 -1.61 -9.63
CA GLU A 75 -7.64 -2.87 -10.00
C GLU A 75 -6.16 -2.85 -9.60
N SER A 76 -5.85 -2.22 -8.47
CA SER A 76 -4.50 -2.03 -7.95
C SER A 76 -4.34 -2.83 -6.66
N VAL A 77 -3.11 -3.29 -6.41
CA VAL A 77 -2.75 -4.04 -5.20
C VAL A 77 -1.70 -3.27 -4.40
N CYS A 78 -1.97 -3.07 -3.11
CA CYS A 78 -0.92 -2.77 -2.13
C CYS A 78 -0.73 -4.00 -1.25
N PHE A 79 0.40 -4.69 -1.40
CA PHE A 79 0.75 -5.87 -0.63
C PHE A 79 1.89 -5.54 0.32
N ILE A 80 1.69 -5.79 1.60
CA ILE A 80 2.68 -5.64 2.66
C ILE A 80 2.89 -7.01 3.31
N GLY A 81 4.11 -7.53 3.22
CA GLY A 81 4.51 -8.78 3.85
C GLY A 81 4.50 -8.75 5.38
N SER A 82 4.99 -9.83 5.98
CA SER A 82 4.96 -10.03 7.43
C SER A 82 6.27 -9.60 8.09
N ASN A 83 6.24 -9.38 9.41
CA ASN A 83 7.42 -9.06 10.23
C ASN A 83 8.20 -7.83 9.76
N ASN A 84 7.53 -6.87 9.10
CA ASN A 84 8.15 -5.60 8.75
C ASN A 84 8.12 -4.65 9.94
N TYR A 85 9.22 -3.95 10.18
CA TYR A 85 9.27 -2.84 11.12
C TYR A 85 9.06 -1.52 10.38
N PHE A 86 8.02 -0.79 10.77
CA PHE A 86 7.73 0.56 10.27
C PHE A 86 8.07 1.58 11.35
N ASN A 87 9.07 2.43 11.12
CA ASN A 87 9.51 3.41 12.10
C ASN A 87 8.41 4.47 12.37
N PRO A 88 7.96 4.67 13.61
CA PRO A 88 6.83 5.56 13.92
C PRO A 88 7.13 7.07 13.84
N ALA A 89 8.37 7.49 13.59
CA ALA A 89 8.79 8.89 13.71
C ALA A 89 8.14 9.86 12.69
N SER A 90 7.72 9.38 11.53
CA SER A 90 6.99 10.18 10.53
C SER A 90 6.19 9.27 9.59
N ARG A 91 5.40 9.89 8.70
CA ARG A 91 4.48 9.20 7.81
C ARG A 91 5.17 8.52 6.64
N ARG A 92 4.51 7.50 6.09
CA ARG A 92 4.83 6.93 4.77
C ARG A 92 3.58 6.91 3.90
N GLY A 93 3.76 7.21 2.62
CA GLY A 93 2.65 7.30 1.65
C GLY A 93 2.77 6.24 0.55
N PHE A 94 1.75 5.40 0.42
CA PHE A 94 1.64 4.39 -0.63
C PHE A 94 0.56 4.79 -1.61
N ALA A 95 0.92 5.10 -2.87
CA ALA A 95 -0.01 5.47 -3.92
C ALA A 95 0.02 4.46 -5.08
N ALA A 96 -0.92 3.52 -5.05
CA ALA A 96 -1.13 2.53 -6.11
C ALA A 96 -2.26 3.02 -7.04
N THR A 97 -1.89 3.51 -8.22
CA THR A 97 -2.79 4.15 -9.18
C THR A 97 -2.62 3.54 -10.58
N GLU A 98 -3.55 3.84 -11.48
CA GLU A 98 -3.52 3.37 -12.88
C GLU A 98 -3.38 1.84 -13.06
N ARG A 99 -4.01 1.05 -12.18
CA ARG A 99 -4.02 -0.43 -12.24
C ARG A 99 -2.61 -1.01 -12.10
N LYS A 100 -1.81 -0.42 -11.21
CA LYS A 100 -0.45 -0.85 -10.87
C LYS A 100 -0.33 -1.16 -9.39
N ASN A 101 0.71 -1.90 -9.06
CA ASN A 101 0.83 -2.52 -7.75
C ASN A 101 2.03 -1.99 -6.98
N ILE A 102 1.92 -1.95 -5.66
CA ILE A 102 3.04 -1.79 -4.75
C ILE A 102 3.15 -3.09 -3.96
N ILE A 103 4.26 -3.78 -4.09
CA ILE A 103 4.54 -5.04 -3.41
C ILE A 103 5.77 -4.83 -2.53
N VAL A 104 5.59 -4.96 -1.21
CA VAL A 104 6.65 -4.94 -0.21
C VAL A 104 6.73 -6.32 0.43
N GLY A 105 7.92 -6.92 0.39
CA GLY A 105 8.22 -8.21 1.00
C GLY A 105 8.13 -8.21 2.53
N SER A 106 8.74 -9.21 3.15
CA SER A 106 8.71 -9.48 4.58
C SER A 106 10.05 -9.17 5.26
N ASN A 107 10.08 -9.15 6.59
CA ASN A 107 11.29 -9.03 7.41
C ASN A 107 12.15 -7.77 7.13
N SER A 108 11.53 -6.69 6.68
CA SER A 108 12.22 -5.46 6.29
C SER A 108 12.23 -4.42 7.40
N LEU A 109 13.27 -3.58 7.39
CA LEU A 109 13.42 -2.41 8.25
C LEU A 109 13.08 -1.15 7.44
N ILE A 110 11.94 -0.53 7.69
CA ILE A 110 11.43 0.60 6.92
C ILE A 110 11.44 1.84 7.79
N SER A 111 12.22 2.86 7.41
CA SER A 111 12.29 4.14 8.14
C SER A 111 11.02 4.98 7.94
N TYR A 112 11.13 6.30 7.86
CA TYR A 112 10.02 7.23 7.80
C TYR A 112 10.22 8.30 6.74
N SER A 113 9.16 9.06 6.46
CA SER A 113 9.11 10.05 5.37
C SER A 113 9.35 9.44 3.98
N ILE A 114 8.87 8.21 3.76
CA ILE A 114 9.04 7.47 2.50
C ILE A 114 7.77 7.59 1.65
N TRP A 115 7.92 7.68 0.34
CA TRP A 115 6.79 7.65 -0.60
C TRP A 115 6.96 6.63 -1.71
N PHE A 116 5.85 5.97 -2.05
CA PHE A 116 5.75 4.99 -3.13
C PHE A 116 4.73 5.50 -4.14
N ARG A 117 5.14 5.66 -5.41
CA ARG A 117 4.27 6.17 -6.47
C ARG A 117 4.39 5.36 -7.74
N THR A 118 3.33 4.66 -8.10
CA THR A 118 3.26 3.83 -9.32
C THR A 118 3.00 4.63 -10.60
N ALA A 119 2.61 5.90 -10.48
CA ALA A 119 2.41 6.81 -11.60
C ALA A 119 2.94 8.21 -11.26
N ASP A 120 3.25 8.97 -12.31
CA ASP A 120 3.48 10.41 -12.16
C ASP A 120 2.13 11.13 -11.99
N PRO A 121 2.09 12.28 -11.29
CA PRO A 121 0.85 13.05 -11.13
C PRO A 121 0.28 13.60 -12.45
N HIS A 122 1.12 13.76 -13.48
CA HIS A 122 0.74 14.34 -14.76
C HIS A 122 1.25 13.50 -15.93
N LEU A 123 0.49 13.51 -17.02
CA LEU A 123 0.80 12.76 -18.24
C LEU A 123 1.82 13.53 -19.08
N ILE A 124 2.81 12.82 -19.61
CA ILE A 124 3.80 13.36 -20.53
C ILE A 124 3.54 12.74 -21.90
N TYR A 125 3.45 13.58 -22.93
CA TYR A 125 3.20 13.15 -24.30
C TYR A 125 4.36 13.56 -25.20
N ASP A 126 4.66 12.71 -26.15
CA ASP A 126 5.54 13.05 -27.26
C ASP A 126 4.83 14.02 -28.21
N LYS A 127 5.53 15.07 -28.65
CA LYS A 127 4.93 16.15 -29.44
C LYS A 127 4.57 15.72 -30.87
N ASP A 128 5.30 14.75 -31.43
CA ASP A 128 5.19 14.38 -32.85
C ASP A 128 4.19 13.22 -33.03
N SER A 129 4.27 12.22 -32.16
CA SER A 129 3.39 11.03 -32.20
C SER A 129 2.12 11.17 -31.36
N ASN A 130 2.04 12.14 -30.44
CA ASN A 130 1.00 12.27 -29.42
C ASN A 130 0.85 11.03 -28.52
N LEU A 131 1.87 10.18 -28.45
CA LEU A 131 1.88 9.01 -27.58
C LEU A 131 2.32 9.39 -26.17
N ARG A 132 1.69 8.76 -25.15
CA ARG A 132 2.09 8.93 -23.76
C ARG A 132 3.48 8.32 -23.52
N LEU A 133 4.39 9.11 -22.98
CA LEU A 133 5.79 8.74 -22.71
C LEU A 133 6.03 8.19 -21.30
N ASN A 134 5.15 8.46 -20.35
CA ASN A 134 5.32 8.05 -18.95
C ASN A 134 4.26 7.05 -18.48
N PRO A 135 4.14 5.87 -19.10
CA PRO A 135 3.23 4.85 -18.61
C PRO A 135 3.58 4.48 -17.16
N SER A 136 2.56 4.31 -16.33
CA SER A 136 2.71 3.83 -14.96
C SER A 136 3.30 2.43 -14.91
N LYS A 137 3.99 2.14 -13.81
CA LYS A 137 4.66 0.86 -13.58
C LYS A 137 4.55 0.51 -12.10
N SER A 138 4.37 -0.78 -11.82
CA SER A 138 4.37 -1.31 -10.46
C SER A 138 5.73 -1.13 -9.78
N ILE A 139 5.72 -1.23 -8.46
CA ILE A 139 6.89 -1.14 -7.59
C ILE A 139 7.03 -2.48 -6.85
N TYR A 140 8.24 -3.02 -6.81
CA TYR A 140 8.55 -4.31 -6.19
C TYR A 140 9.74 -4.20 -5.25
N LEU A 141 9.51 -4.45 -3.97
CA LEU A 141 10.54 -4.48 -2.94
C LEU A 141 10.59 -5.90 -2.38
N GLY A 142 11.76 -6.53 -2.48
CA GLY A 142 12.01 -7.88 -1.97
C GLY A 142 11.95 -7.97 -0.45
N ASP A 143 12.33 -9.14 0.05
CA ASP A 143 12.37 -9.44 1.48
C ASP A 143 13.65 -8.91 2.13
N HIS A 144 13.60 -8.67 3.44
CA HIS A 144 14.77 -8.36 4.24
C HIS A 144 15.58 -7.16 3.73
N ILE A 145 14.89 -6.09 3.35
CA ILE A 145 15.53 -4.85 2.93
C ILE A 145 15.59 -3.84 4.07
N TRP A 146 16.53 -2.90 3.99
CA TRP A 146 16.55 -1.72 4.86
C TRP A 146 16.29 -0.46 4.03
N VAL A 147 15.18 0.22 4.28
CA VAL A 147 14.87 1.50 3.64
C VAL A 147 15.24 2.66 4.56
N GLY A 148 16.17 3.49 4.10
CA GLY A 148 16.57 4.73 4.77
C GLY A 148 15.45 5.78 4.90
N GLN A 149 15.70 6.82 5.69
CA GLN A 149 14.80 7.98 5.78
C GLN A 149 14.71 8.70 4.42
N GLU A 150 13.54 9.26 4.12
CA GLU A 150 13.33 10.16 2.95
C GLU A 150 13.59 9.52 1.58
N VAL A 151 13.43 8.20 1.49
CA VAL A 151 13.51 7.47 0.22
C VAL A 151 12.22 7.62 -0.59
N GLY A 152 12.36 7.87 -1.89
CA GLY A 152 11.28 7.87 -2.85
C GLY A 152 11.34 6.67 -3.80
N PHE A 153 10.33 5.81 -3.77
CA PHE A 153 10.17 4.74 -4.75
C PHE A 153 9.21 5.17 -5.85
N LEU A 154 9.72 5.29 -7.07
CA LEU A 154 8.93 5.70 -8.24
C LEU A 154 8.58 4.51 -9.13
N LYS A 155 7.68 4.77 -10.07
CA LYS A 155 7.15 3.78 -11.03
C LYS A 155 8.26 2.93 -11.65
N GLY A 156 8.13 1.60 -11.54
CA GLY A 156 9.06 0.64 -12.12
C GLY A 156 10.27 0.32 -11.25
N CYS A 157 10.33 0.85 -10.03
CA CYS A 157 11.37 0.49 -9.08
C CYS A 157 11.29 -1.01 -8.71
N PHE A 158 12.46 -1.65 -8.71
CA PHE A 158 12.69 -3.00 -8.23
C PHE A 158 13.87 -2.97 -7.24
N ILE A 159 13.67 -3.50 -6.04
CA ILE A 159 14.71 -3.66 -5.02
C ILE A 159 14.82 -5.15 -4.69
N ALA A 160 16.00 -5.72 -4.87
CA ALA A 160 16.25 -7.13 -4.56
C ALA A 160 16.28 -7.36 -3.03
N SER A 161 15.93 -8.57 -2.62
CA SER A 161 15.99 -8.97 -1.21
C SER A 161 17.40 -8.77 -0.62
N GLY A 162 17.49 -8.36 0.64
CA GLY A 162 18.78 -8.13 1.32
C GLY A 162 19.46 -6.79 1.00
N SER A 163 18.82 -5.93 0.21
CA SER A 163 19.37 -4.61 -0.16
C SER A 163 19.21 -3.59 0.98
N VAL A 164 20.06 -2.55 0.93
CA VAL A 164 19.95 -1.31 1.72
C VAL A 164 19.78 -0.15 0.75
#